data_AF-X1GSV4-F1
#
_entry.id   AF-X1GSV4-F1
#
_cell.length_a   1.000
_cell.length_b   1.000
_cell.length_c   1.000
_cell.angle_alpha   90.00
_cell.angle_beta   90.00
_cell.angle_gamma   90.00
#
_symmetry.space_group_name_H-M   'P 1'
#
loop_
_entity.id
_entity.type
_entity.pdbx_description
1 polymer ?
#
loop_
_entity_poly.entity_id
_entity_poly.type
_entity_poly.pdbx_seq_one_letter_code
_entity_poly.pdbx_strand_id
1 'polypeptide(L)'
;ALVQLCNGKLEGDQLGSEEIKFYPEEIRARDLHVKIETAGSITLVLQTLIPPALFARAIAKGKEETLVSSPAPEPLKITFDGGATDTFFSPTIDHFQYIFLKILEKMGAKVEINILERGYYPEGGAKIEATIYPSKLKNFNLTERGELQKILVISGASEFLKNKKVAERQLAGVREVLGKLKLPIEEKVEYYPTQCPGSQICLVAEFENTVMGTDNLGKLGKRAEDVGKEAALELLKEQKSQACLDKHSADQILPYMALAPGKSQVTVSEITNHCKTNIWVIEKFL
;
A
#
# COMPACT_ATOMS: atom_id res chain seq x y z
N ALA A 1 -0.27 -14.83 10.30
CA ALA A 1 0.41 -14.78 8.98
C ALA A 1 1.94 -14.78 9.10
N LEU A 2 2.57 -13.80 9.76
CA LEU A 2 4.05 -13.72 9.83
C LEU A 2 4.70 -14.95 10.49
N VAL A 3 4.08 -15.49 11.56
CA VAL A 3 4.45 -16.77 12.18
C VAL A 3 4.51 -17.90 11.16
N GLN A 4 3.46 -18.05 10.34
CA GLN A 4 3.40 -19.07 9.30
C GLN A 4 4.45 -18.85 8.21
N LEU A 5 4.70 -17.59 7.83
CA LEU A 5 5.70 -17.24 6.82
C LEU A 5 7.10 -17.75 7.20
N CYS A 6 7.49 -17.52 8.45
CA CYS A 6 8.83 -17.80 8.96
C CYS A 6 8.94 -19.05 9.82
N ASN A 7 7.90 -19.91 9.87
CA ASN A 7 7.83 -21.04 10.80
C ASN A 7 8.19 -20.66 12.26
N GLY A 8 7.86 -19.44 12.66
CA GLY A 8 8.26 -18.89 13.96
C GLY A 8 7.37 -19.34 15.11
N LYS A 9 7.65 -18.79 16.29
CA LYS A 9 6.79 -18.90 17.48
C LYS A 9 6.30 -17.51 17.90
N LEU A 10 5.06 -17.43 18.36
CA LEU A 10 4.47 -16.22 18.92
C LEU A 10 3.81 -16.54 20.26
N GLU A 11 4.09 -15.70 21.26
CA GLU A 11 3.47 -15.74 22.58
C GLU A 11 2.68 -14.44 22.79
N GLY A 12 1.53 -14.51 23.45
CA GLY A 12 0.65 -13.36 23.70
C GLY A 12 -0.32 -13.01 22.56
N ASP A 13 -0.46 -13.87 21.54
CA ASP A 13 -1.37 -13.67 20.40
C ASP A 13 -2.85 -13.94 20.75
N GLN A 14 -3.44 -13.01 21.50
CA GLN A 14 -4.84 -13.05 21.87
C GLN A 14 -5.43 -11.64 21.90
N LEU A 15 -6.74 -11.54 21.66
CA LEU A 15 -7.44 -10.26 21.66
C LEU A 15 -7.29 -9.55 23.01
N GLY A 16 -6.90 -8.28 22.98
CA GLY A 16 -6.68 -7.46 24.18
C GLY A 16 -5.32 -7.64 24.85
N SER A 17 -4.41 -8.42 24.27
CA SER A 17 -3.03 -8.49 24.78
C SER A 17 -2.28 -7.17 24.59
N GLU A 18 -1.54 -6.76 25.61
CA GLU A 18 -0.65 -5.58 25.59
C GLU A 18 0.83 -5.96 25.38
N GLU A 19 1.14 -7.27 25.40
CA GLU A 19 2.50 -7.80 25.20
C GLU A 19 2.48 -8.97 24.23
N ILE A 20 3.46 -8.98 23.32
CA ILE A 20 3.74 -10.13 22.44
C ILE A 20 5.23 -10.44 22.45
N LYS A 21 5.58 -11.72 22.29
CA LYS A 21 6.97 -12.17 22.04
C LYS A 21 7.02 -12.97 20.77
N PHE A 22 7.80 -12.49 19.80
CA PHE A 22 7.91 -13.09 18.48
C PHE A 22 9.32 -13.65 18.27
N TYR A 23 9.39 -14.93 17.94
CA TYR A 23 10.63 -15.67 17.71
C TYR A 23 10.62 -16.15 16.25
N PRO A 24 11.19 -15.38 15.31
CA PRO A 24 11.21 -15.77 13.89
C PRO A 24 12.18 -16.93 13.63
N GLU A 25 11.85 -17.79 12.67
CA GLU A 25 12.80 -18.74 12.08
C GLU A 25 13.01 -18.42 10.58
N GLU A 26 13.46 -19.41 9.82
CA GLU A 26 13.69 -19.29 8.39
C GLU A 26 12.39 -19.13 7.60
N ILE A 27 12.39 -18.23 6.62
CA ILE A 27 11.25 -18.03 5.72
C ILE A 27 11.12 -19.22 4.77
N ARG A 28 10.07 -20.02 4.98
CA ARG A 28 9.84 -21.28 4.26
C ARG A 28 8.52 -21.31 3.50
N ALA A 29 7.50 -20.59 3.95
CA ALA A 29 6.20 -20.63 3.31
C ALA A 29 6.25 -20.06 1.89
N ARG A 30 5.55 -20.72 0.96
CA ARG A 30 5.38 -20.29 -0.43
C ARG A 30 3.95 -19.86 -0.75
N ASP A 31 3.01 -20.33 0.06
CA ASP A 31 1.61 -19.96 0.00
C ASP A 31 1.14 -19.62 1.41
N LEU A 32 0.38 -18.53 1.54
CA LEU A 32 -0.30 -18.14 2.77
C LEU A 32 -1.77 -17.90 2.49
N HIS A 33 -2.60 -18.35 3.41
CA HIS A 33 -4.01 -18.02 3.44
C HIS A 33 -4.28 -17.18 4.68
N VAL A 34 -4.70 -15.93 4.49
CA VAL A 34 -4.97 -14.98 5.56
C VAL A 34 -6.48 -14.74 5.61
N LYS A 35 -7.10 -15.26 6.67
CA LYS A 35 -8.50 -14.99 6.97
C LYS A 35 -8.61 -13.80 7.92
N ILE A 36 -9.41 -12.81 7.56
CA ILE A 36 -9.69 -11.63 8.40
C ILE A 36 -11.20 -11.52 8.56
N GLU A 37 -11.71 -11.82 9.76
CA GLU A 37 -13.16 -11.95 10.00
C GLU A 37 -13.92 -10.61 10.00
N THR A 38 -13.21 -9.50 10.07
CA THR A 38 -13.77 -8.14 10.11
C THR A 38 -13.21 -7.28 8.98
N ALA A 39 -13.56 -6.00 8.93
CA ALA A 39 -12.95 -5.01 8.03
C ALA A 39 -11.51 -4.59 8.42
N GLY A 40 -10.67 -5.53 8.86
CA GLY A 40 -9.25 -5.31 9.09
C GLY A 40 -8.52 -4.99 7.79
N SER A 41 -7.56 -4.08 7.83
CA SER A 41 -6.87 -3.57 6.64
C SER A 41 -5.95 -4.62 6.01
N ILE A 42 -6.22 -4.98 4.74
CA ILE A 42 -5.36 -5.86 3.96
C ILE A 42 -4.01 -5.17 3.66
N THR A 43 -4.00 -3.87 3.41
CA THR A 43 -2.77 -3.14 3.07
C THR A 43 -1.78 -3.12 4.24
N LEU A 44 -2.25 -3.02 5.48
CA LEU A 44 -1.37 -3.12 6.67
C LEU A 44 -0.79 -4.54 6.86
N VAL A 45 -1.57 -5.58 6.58
CA VAL A 45 -1.06 -6.96 6.60
C VAL A 45 0.00 -7.15 5.51
N LEU A 46 -0.24 -6.63 4.31
CA LEU A 46 0.74 -6.64 3.22
C LEU A 46 2.02 -5.88 3.61
N GLN A 47 1.93 -4.70 4.22
CA GLN A 47 3.11 -3.96 4.70
C GLN A 47 3.95 -4.75 5.71
N THR A 48 3.32 -5.64 6.49
CA THR A 48 4.02 -6.53 7.42
C THR A 48 4.70 -7.69 6.71
N LEU A 49 4.07 -8.24 5.66
CA LEU A 49 4.53 -9.45 4.98
C LEU A 49 5.50 -9.19 3.83
N ILE A 50 5.42 -8.04 3.16
CA ILE A 50 6.27 -7.72 2.01
C ILE A 50 7.75 -7.68 2.38
N PRO A 51 8.21 -6.96 3.43
CA PRO A 51 9.63 -6.89 3.73
C PRO A 51 10.28 -8.29 3.90
N PRO A 52 9.80 -9.19 4.79
CA PRO A 52 10.40 -10.51 4.90
C PRO A 52 10.26 -11.33 3.61
N ALA A 53 9.13 -11.25 2.90
CA ALA A 53 8.92 -11.99 1.66
C ALA A 53 9.91 -11.60 0.54
N LEU A 54 10.32 -10.33 0.46
CA LEU A 54 11.34 -9.90 -0.51
C LEU A 54 12.71 -10.54 -0.25
N PHE A 55 13.04 -10.79 1.02
CA PHE A 55 14.31 -11.40 1.44
C PHE A 55 14.22 -12.93 1.63
N ALA A 56 13.11 -13.56 1.24
CA ALA A 56 12.97 -15.00 1.28
C ALA A 56 14.05 -15.66 0.39
N ARG A 57 14.94 -16.45 0.98
CA ARG A 57 15.98 -17.17 0.24
C ARG A 57 15.34 -18.27 -0.62
N ALA A 58 15.96 -18.54 -1.77
CA ALA A 58 15.69 -19.77 -2.51
C ALA A 58 16.19 -20.93 -1.65
N ILE A 59 15.28 -21.72 -1.07
CA ILE A 59 15.67 -23.00 -0.45
C ILE A 59 15.90 -23.94 -1.62
N ALA A 60 17.15 -24.02 -2.09
CA ALA A 60 17.56 -25.12 -2.94
C ALA A 60 17.34 -26.41 -2.13
N LYS A 61 16.44 -27.27 -2.63
CA LYS A 61 16.24 -28.61 -2.05
C LYS A 61 17.59 -29.34 -2.03
N GLY A 62 18.21 -29.40 -0.86
CA GLY A 62 19.34 -30.26 -0.55
C GLY A 62 20.58 -30.04 -1.41
N LYS A 63 21.36 -28.99 -1.13
CA LYS A 63 22.84 -29.01 -1.08
C LYS A 63 23.38 -27.61 -0.80
N GLU A 64 24.38 -27.58 0.09
CA GLU A 64 25.35 -26.54 0.41
C GLU A 64 25.08 -25.10 -0.01
N GLU A 65 25.18 -24.22 0.99
CA GLU A 65 25.31 -22.77 0.91
C GLU A 65 26.38 -22.35 -0.11
N THR A 66 25.99 -22.30 -1.38
CA THR A 66 26.71 -21.56 -2.39
C THR A 66 25.76 -20.50 -2.92
N LEU A 67 26.06 -19.25 -2.52
CA LEU A 67 25.72 -18.10 -3.33
C LEU A 67 26.22 -18.39 -4.74
N VAL A 68 25.31 -18.38 -5.71
CA VAL A 68 25.46 -18.41 -7.18
C VAL A 68 24.74 -19.61 -7.81
N SER A 69 23.78 -19.28 -8.69
CA SER A 69 23.14 -20.13 -9.71
C SER A 69 22.26 -21.31 -9.23
N SER A 70 21.05 -21.00 -8.76
CA SER A 70 19.88 -21.90 -8.79
C SER A 70 18.62 -21.03 -8.86
N PRO A 71 17.49 -21.51 -9.43
CA PRO A 71 16.49 -20.66 -10.07
C PRO A 71 15.97 -19.57 -9.13
N ALA A 72 15.56 -18.43 -9.71
CA ALA A 72 14.99 -17.33 -8.95
C ALA A 72 14.00 -17.88 -7.90
N PRO A 73 14.12 -17.48 -6.62
CA PRO A 73 13.26 -17.99 -5.56
C PRO A 73 11.79 -17.87 -5.97
N GLU A 74 11.04 -18.96 -5.81
CA GLU A 74 9.62 -18.99 -6.17
C GLU A 74 8.85 -17.90 -5.41
N PRO A 75 7.92 -17.20 -6.08
CA PRO A 75 7.17 -16.12 -5.49
C PRO A 75 6.29 -16.60 -4.34
N LEU A 76 6.14 -15.77 -3.31
CA LEU A 76 5.18 -15.99 -2.23
C LEU A 76 3.79 -15.58 -2.72
N LYS A 77 2.83 -16.50 -2.68
CA LYS A 77 1.42 -16.21 -2.93
C LYS A 77 0.68 -16.04 -1.62
N ILE A 78 -0.12 -15.00 -1.51
CA ILE A 78 -0.96 -14.74 -0.34
C ILE A 78 -2.39 -14.58 -0.84
N THR A 79 -3.29 -15.38 -0.30
CA THR A 79 -4.73 -15.24 -0.53
C THR A 79 -5.37 -14.65 0.71
N PHE A 80 -6.22 -13.64 0.52
CA PHE A 80 -7.00 -13.03 1.59
C PHE A 80 -8.47 -13.41 1.45
N ASP A 81 -9.06 -13.87 2.54
CA ASP A 81 -10.50 -14.13 2.67
C ASP A 81 -11.05 -13.28 3.82
N GLY A 82 -11.85 -12.26 3.47
CA GLY A 82 -12.31 -11.22 4.38
C GLY A 82 -11.33 -10.04 4.47
N GLY A 83 -11.53 -9.16 5.46
CA GLY A 83 -10.80 -7.89 5.52
C GLY A 83 -11.41 -6.81 4.63
N ALA A 84 -10.83 -5.62 4.69
CA ALA A 84 -11.19 -4.50 3.85
C ALA A 84 -10.01 -4.06 2.96
N THR A 85 -10.32 -3.78 1.70
CA THR A 85 -9.41 -3.11 0.77
C THR A 85 -9.31 -1.62 1.06
N ASP A 86 -10.40 -1.05 1.59
CA ASP A 86 -10.59 0.38 1.76
C ASP A 86 -11.24 0.62 3.14
N THR A 87 -10.43 0.98 4.14
CA THR A 87 -10.87 1.16 5.53
C THR A 87 -10.09 2.28 6.23
N PHE A 88 -10.62 2.77 7.35
CA PHE A 88 -10.05 3.90 8.08
C PHE A 88 -8.65 3.60 8.61
N PHE A 89 -7.82 4.65 8.72
CA PHE A 89 -6.47 4.61 9.29
C PHE A 89 -5.52 3.63 8.57
N SER A 90 -5.77 3.36 7.29
CA SER A 90 -4.87 2.60 6.43
C SER A 90 -4.93 3.12 5.01
N PRO A 91 -3.88 2.91 4.19
CA PRO A 91 -3.95 3.22 2.77
C PRO A 91 -5.04 2.39 2.09
N THR A 92 -5.82 3.01 1.21
CA THR A 92 -6.66 2.28 0.24
C THR A 92 -5.81 1.36 -0.63
N ILE A 93 -6.42 0.29 -1.16
CA ILE A 93 -5.70 -0.65 -2.04
C ILE A 93 -5.23 0.02 -3.34
N ASP A 94 -5.90 1.07 -3.79
CA ASP A 94 -5.48 1.85 -4.96
C ASP A 94 -4.26 2.72 -4.65
N HIS A 95 -4.25 3.41 -3.49
CA HIS A 95 -3.04 4.11 -3.05
C HIS A 95 -1.87 3.12 -2.92
N PHE A 96 -2.13 1.95 -2.35
CA PHE A 96 -1.14 0.91 -2.19
C PHE A 96 -0.53 0.46 -3.54
N GLN A 97 -1.37 0.17 -4.53
CA GLN A 97 -0.91 -0.31 -5.84
C GLN A 97 -0.25 0.78 -6.70
N TYR A 98 -0.88 1.94 -6.80
CA TYR A 98 -0.47 2.96 -7.76
C TYR A 98 0.58 3.93 -7.21
N ILE A 99 0.82 3.95 -5.90
CA ILE A 99 1.83 4.82 -5.28
C ILE A 99 2.87 3.97 -4.58
N PHE A 100 2.51 3.28 -3.49
CA PHE A 100 3.48 2.56 -2.66
C PHE A 100 4.24 1.47 -3.44
N LEU A 101 3.52 0.58 -4.13
CA LEU A 101 4.16 -0.47 -4.92
C LEU A 101 4.95 0.08 -6.12
N LYS A 102 4.54 1.22 -6.68
CA LYS A 102 5.26 1.90 -7.77
C LYS A 102 6.58 2.51 -7.30
N ILE A 103 6.60 3.07 -6.10
CA ILE A 103 7.83 3.54 -5.46
C ILE A 103 8.73 2.33 -5.17
N LEU A 104 8.16 1.26 -4.61
CA LEU A 104 8.91 0.06 -4.25
C LEU A 104 9.47 -0.69 -5.48
N GLU A 105 8.79 -0.63 -6.63
CA GLU A 105 9.26 -1.14 -7.92
C GLU A 105 10.56 -0.47 -8.37
N LYS A 106 10.73 0.84 -8.11
CA LYS A 106 11.98 1.56 -8.39
C LYS A 106 13.16 1.04 -7.55
N MET A 107 12.89 0.43 -6.41
CA MET A 107 13.89 -0.25 -5.58
C MET A 107 14.17 -1.69 -6.04
N GLY A 108 13.49 -2.18 -7.08
CA GLY A 108 13.67 -3.52 -7.63
C GLY A 108 12.79 -4.59 -6.98
N ALA A 109 11.78 -4.20 -6.18
CA ALA A 109 10.77 -5.15 -5.73
C ALA A 109 9.72 -5.38 -6.81
N LYS A 110 9.11 -6.56 -6.81
CA LYS A 110 7.93 -6.84 -7.63
C LYS A 110 6.86 -7.47 -6.77
N VAL A 111 5.72 -6.81 -6.69
CA VAL A 111 4.51 -7.27 -6.00
C VAL A 111 3.34 -7.09 -6.95
N GLU A 112 2.59 -8.16 -7.18
CA GLU A 112 1.37 -8.14 -7.98
C GLU A 112 0.18 -8.30 -7.05
N ILE A 113 -0.88 -7.52 -7.29
CA ILE A 113 -2.14 -7.59 -6.55
C ILE A 113 -3.26 -7.82 -7.55
N ASN A 114 -4.06 -8.86 -7.29
CA ASN A 114 -5.27 -9.17 -8.01
C ASN A 114 -6.46 -8.97 -7.07
N ILE A 115 -7.32 -8.00 -7.41
CA ILE A 115 -8.52 -7.67 -6.62
C ILE A 115 -9.69 -8.46 -7.20
N LEU A 116 -10.12 -9.52 -6.52
CA LEU A 116 -11.28 -10.31 -6.92
C LEU A 116 -12.57 -9.70 -6.39
N GLU A 117 -12.58 -9.33 -5.10
CA GLU A 117 -13.69 -8.63 -4.45
C GLU A 117 -13.12 -7.55 -3.52
N ARG A 118 -13.72 -6.34 -3.59
CA ARG A 118 -13.41 -5.27 -2.64
C ARG A 118 -14.17 -5.45 -1.34
N GLY A 119 -13.61 -4.92 -0.25
CA GLY A 119 -14.24 -4.94 1.07
C GLY A 119 -14.18 -3.56 1.72
N TYR A 120 -15.29 -3.15 2.32
CA TYR A 120 -15.43 -1.88 3.05
C TYR A 120 -15.79 -2.12 4.51
N TYR A 121 -15.43 -1.20 5.39
CA TYR A 121 -15.93 -1.20 6.77
C TYR A 121 -17.46 -0.96 6.81
N PRO A 122 -18.23 -1.68 7.66
CA PRO A 122 -17.76 -2.60 8.71
C PRO A 122 -17.64 -4.07 8.31
N GLU A 123 -18.29 -4.51 7.23
CA GLU A 123 -18.42 -5.93 6.90
C GLU A 123 -17.12 -6.55 6.37
N GLY A 124 -16.27 -5.75 5.72
CA GLY A 124 -15.10 -6.26 5.01
C GLY A 124 -15.53 -7.11 3.82
N GLY A 125 -15.14 -8.39 3.82
CA GLY A 125 -15.50 -9.35 2.78
C GLY A 125 -14.64 -9.28 1.51
N ALA A 126 -13.47 -8.66 1.58
CA ALA A 126 -12.56 -8.62 0.44
C ALA A 126 -12.03 -10.02 0.07
N LYS A 127 -11.71 -10.19 -1.22
CA LYS A 127 -10.96 -11.35 -1.73
C LYS A 127 -9.84 -10.83 -2.61
N ILE A 128 -8.60 -11.04 -2.16
CA ILE A 128 -7.40 -10.51 -2.80
C ILE A 128 -6.38 -11.63 -2.95
N GLU A 129 -5.69 -11.64 -4.07
CA GLU A 129 -4.48 -12.44 -4.24
C GLU A 129 -3.30 -11.50 -4.40
N ALA A 130 -2.27 -11.68 -3.59
CA ALA A 130 -1.01 -10.96 -3.70
C ALA A 130 0.11 -11.94 -4.04
N THR A 131 0.95 -11.60 -5.01
CA THR A 131 2.14 -12.37 -5.37
C THR A 131 3.37 -11.51 -5.15
N ILE A 132 4.25 -11.92 -4.24
CA ILE A 132 5.48 -11.19 -3.89
C ILE A 132 6.67 -11.97 -4.44
N TYR A 133 7.44 -11.34 -5.31
CA TYR A 133 8.63 -11.93 -5.91
C TYR A 133 9.86 -11.56 -5.06
N PRO A 134 10.59 -12.54 -4.51
CA PRO A 134 11.78 -12.22 -3.74
C PRO A 134 12.82 -11.55 -4.63
N SER A 135 13.45 -10.51 -4.09
CA SER A 135 14.39 -9.69 -4.86
C SER A 135 15.42 -9.03 -3.95
N LYS A 136 16.57 -8.69 -4.54
CA LYS A 136 17.55 -7.83 -3.89
C LYS A 136 17.18 -6.38 -4.14
N LEU A 137 16.89 -5.65 -3.07
CA LEU A 137 16.63 -4.21 -3.15
C LEU A 137 17.85 -3.46 -3.67
N LYS A 138 17.59 -2.34 -4.34
CA LYS A 138 18.58 -1.37 -4.81
C LYS A 138 18.51 -0.12 -3.93
N ASN A 139 19.63 0.59 -3.84
CA ASN A 139 19.66 1.90 -3.19
C ASN A 139 18.67 2.85 -3.84
N PHE A 140 18.03 3.65 -3.02
CA PHE A 140 16.96 4.53 -3.45
C PHE A 140 17.36 5.98 -3.20
N ASN A 141 17.75 6.67 -4.28
CA ASN A 141 18.12 8.08 -4.25
C ASN A 141 17.09 8.86 -5.08
N LEU A 142 16.16 9.50 -4.39
CA LEU A 142 15.04 10.19 -4.99
C LEU A 142 14.88 11.57 -4.33
N THR A 143 15.72 12.50 -4.75
CA THR A 143 15.78 13.89 -4.26
C THR A 143 15.18 14.89 -5.23
N GLU A 144 15.03 14.49 -6.49
CA GLU A 144 14.45 15.31 -7.57
C GLU A 144 13.28 14.56 -8.20
N ARG A 145 12.08 15.13 -8.12
CA ARG A 145 10.86 14.50 -8.64
C ARG A 145 10.65 14.72 -10.14
N GLY A 146 11.22 15.79 -10.69
CA GLY A 146 10.99 16.25 -12.06
C GLY A 146 9.64 16.95 -12.24
N GLU A 147 9.25 17.18 -13.50
CA GLU A 147 8.00 17.87 -13.83
C GLU A 147 6.77 16.97 -13.61
N LEU A 148 5.63 17.59 -13.27
CA LEU A 148 4.34 16.90 -13.16
C LEU A 148 3.80 16.60 -14.57
N GLN A 149 3.65 15.32 -14.89
CA GLN A 149 3.28 14.87 -16.24
C GLN A 149 1.78 14.71 -16.40
N LYS A 150 1.12 14.06 -15.44
CA LYS A 150 -0.33 13.84 -15.45
C LYS A 150 -0.86 13.50 -14.06
N ILE A 151 -2.18 13.55 -13.91
CA ILE A 151 -2.89 13.09 -12.72
C ILE A 151 -3.85 11.97 -13.12
N LEU A 152 -3.78 10.83 -12.44
CA LEU A 152 -4.78 9.76 -12.52
C LEU A 152 -5.70 9.87 -11.30
N VAL A 153 -7.01 9.82 -11.54
CA VAL A 153 -8.05 9.84 -10.49
C VAL A 153 -8.87 8.58 -10.61
N ILE A 154 -8.83 7.73 -9.58
CA ILE A 154 -9.64 6.51 -9.49
C ILE A 154 -10.71 6.76 -8.45
N SER A 155 -11.97 6.86 -8.91
CA SER A 155 -13.12 7.02 -8.04
C SER A 155 -13.95 5.75 -8.03
N GLY A 156 -13.97 5.09 -6.87
CA GLY A 156 -14.62 3.80 -6.66
C GLY A 156 -15.79 3.92 -5.70
N ALA A 157 -16.86 3.15 -5.96
CA ALA A 157 -17.93 2.98 -5.00
C ALA A 157 -18.54 1.58 -5.07
N SER A 158 -19.21 1.19 -3.99
CA SER A 158 -20.06 0.01 -3.95
C SER A 158 -21.25 0.16 -4.91
N GLU A 159 -21.70 -0.94 -5.54
CA GLU A 159 -22.88 -0.96 -6.41
C GLU A 159 -24.15 -0.47 -5.71
N PHE A 160 -24.26 -0.61 -4.39
CA PHE A 160 -25.35 -0.05 -3.57
C PHE A 160 -25.50 1.47 -3.74
N LEU A 161 -24.41 2.16 -4.11
CA LEU A 161 -24.34 3.61 -4.24
C LEU A 161 -24.44 4.10 -5.70
N LYS A 162 -24.57 3.18 -6.67
CA LYS A 162 -24.57 3.51 -8.10
C LYS A 162 -25.72 4.41 -8.52
N ASN A 163 -26.93 4.16 -8.02
CA ASN A 163 -28.09 5.00 -8.31
C ASN A 163 -27.94 6.43 -7.78
N LYS A 164 -27.08 6.64 -6.77
CA LYS A 164 -26.77 7.96 -6.19
C LYS A 164 -25.58 8.63 -6.89
N LYS A 165 -24.99 7.98 -7.91
CA LYS A 165 -23.84 8.45 -8.69
C LYS A 165 -22.66 8.89 -7.82
N VAL A 166 -22.36 8.12 -6.77
CA VAL A 166 -21.38 8.53 -5.75
C VAL A 166 -19.98 8.68 -6.36
N ALA A 167 -19.53 7.74 -7.18
CA ALA A 167 -18.21 7.80 -7.81
C ALA A 167 -18.08 9.01 -8.77
N GLU A 168 -19.12 9.30 -9.56
CA GLU A 168 -19.11 10.48 -10.44
C GLU A 168 -19.13 11.80 -9.65
N ARG A 169 -19.85 11.84 -8.52
CA ARG A 169 -19.91 13.03 -7.65
C ARG A 169 -18.60 13.28 -6.91
N GLN A 170 -17.89 12.22 -6.52
CA GLN A 170 -16.52 12.33 -6.02
C GLN A 170 -15.61 13.00 -7.07
N LEU A 171 -15.66 12.56 -8.34
CA LEU A 171 -14.94 13.23 -9.42
C LEU A 171 -15.37 14.69 -9.63
N ALA A 172 -16.65 15.02 -9.48
CA ALA A 172 -17.11 16.41 -9.57
C ALA A 172 -16.41 17.31 -8.53
N GLY A 173 -16.22 16.81 -7.31
CA GLY A 173 -15.44 17.50 -6.28
C GLY A 173 -13.97 17.68 -6.65
N VAL A 174 -13.35 16.68 -7.27
CA VAL A 174 -11.97 16.79 -7.78
C VAL A 174 -11.87 17.86 -8.87
N ARG A 175 -12.80 17.87 -9.83
CA ARG A 175 -12.83 18.85 -10.93
C ARG A 175 -13.02 20.29 -10.45
N GLU A 176 -13.75 20.50 -9.35
CA GLU A 176 -13.87 21.83 -8.73
C GLU A 176 -12.51 22.42 -8.34
N VAL A 177 -11.59 21.55 -7.86
CA VAL A 177 -10.27 21.95 -7.37
C VAL A 177 -9.21 21.91 -8.46
N LEU A 178 -9.13 20.80 -9.21
CA LEU A 178 -8.05 20.54 -10.17
C LEU A 178 -8.43 20.89 -11.61
N GLY A 179 -9.71 21.10 -11.93
CA GLY A 179 -10.16 21.30 -13.31
C GLY A 179 -9.61 22.57 -13.99
N LYS A 180 -8.99 23.48 -13.23
CA LYS A 180 -8.30 24.67 -13.74
C LYS A 180 -6.84 24.42 -14.09
N LEU A 181 -6.28 23.28 -13.70
CA LEU A 181 -4.90 22.93 -14.02
C LEU A 181 -4.82 22.57 -15.51
N LYS A 182 -3.87 23.17 -16.21
CA LYS A 182 -3.56 22.85 -17.62
C LYS A 182 -2.68 21.60 -17.70
N LEU A 183 -3.14 20.51 -17.10
CA LEU A 183 -2.43 19.23 -17.04
C LEU A 183 -3.36 18.10 -17.47
N PRO A 184 -2.84 17.02 -18.10
CA PRO A 184 -3.63 15.84 -18.39
C PRO A 184 -4.19 15.22 -17.10
N ILE A 185 -5.51 15.05 -17.03
CA ILE A 185 -6.19 14.35 -15.94
C ILE A 185 -6.92 13.15 -16.54
N GLU A 186 -6.52 11.95 -16.15
CA GLU A 186 -7.20 10.69 -16.46
C GLU A 186 -8.15 10.35 -15.32
N GLU A 187 -9.42 10.10 -15.62
CA GLU A 187 -10.43 9.81 -14.60
C GLU A 187 -11.06 8.44 -14.84
N LYS A 188 -11.16 7.63 -13.78
CA LYS A 188 -11.82 6.32 -13.78
C LYS A 188 -12.97 6.33 -12.78
N VAL A 189 -14.13 5.85 -13.24
CA VAL A 189 -15.34 5.66 -12.43
C VAL A 189 -15.60 4.17 -12.35
N GLU A 190 -15.56 3.63 -11.13
CA GLU A 190 -15.67 2.19 -10.92
C GLU A 190 -16.72 1.87 -9.86
N TYR A 191 -17.52 0.84 -10.13
CA TYR A 191 -18.54 0.32 -9.23
C TYR A 191 -18.31 -1.16 -9.00
N TYR A 192 -18.36 -1.60 -7.74
CA TYR A 192 -18.02 -2.98 -7.37
C TYR A 192 -19.14 -3.65 -6.57
N PRO A 193 -19.42 -4.95 -6.81
CA PRO A 193 -20.22 -5.74 -5.89
C PRO A 193 -19.42 -5.91 -4.59
N THR A 194 -20.04 -5.60 -3.45
CA THR A 194 -19.42 -5.67 -2.11
C THR A 194 -20.45 -6.13 -1.07
N GLN A 195 -20.01 -6.45 0.15
CA GLN A 195 -20.91 -6.89 1.21
C GLN A 195 -21.66 -5.75 1.91
N CYS A 196 -21.17 -4.51 1.80
CA CYS A 196 -21.82 -3.33 2.33
C CYS A 196 -21.54 -2.07 1.48
N PRO A 197 -22.29 -0.97 1.69
CA PRO A 197 -22.01 0.30 1.05
C PRO A 197 -20.67 0.88 1.50
N GLY A 198 -19.90 1.39 0.54
CA GLY A 198 -18.64 2.11 0.78
C GLY A 198 -18.20 2.83 -0.48
N SER A 199 -17.32 3.82 -0.35
CA SER A 199 -16.71 4.50 -1.49
C SER A 199 -15.34 5.04 -1.12
N GLN A 200 -14.52 5.26 -2.13
CA GLN A 200 -13.13 5.68 -2.03
C GLN A 200 -12.76 6.49 -3.24
N ILE A 201 -11.73 7.30 -3.09
CA ILE A 201 -11.10 7.97 -4.22
C ILE A 201 -9.60 7.98 -3.98
N CYS A 202 -8.82 7.70 -5.02
CA CYS A 202 -7.36 7.79 -5.03
C CYS A 202 -6.92 8.71 -6.17
N LEU A 203 -6.08 9.69 -5.86
CA LEU A 203 -5.46 10.58 -6.83
C LEU A 203 -3.97 10.31 -6.86
N VAL A 204 -3.42 10.10 -8.04
CA VAL A 204 -2.01 9.80 -8.29
C VAL A 204 -1.44 10.89 -9.19
N ALA A 205 -0.50 11.66 -8.68
CA ALA A 205 0.30 12.60 -9.46
C ALA A 205 1.56 11.87 -9.97
N GLU A 206 1.67 11.74 -11.29
CA GLU A 206 2.83 11.13 -11.94
C GLU A 206 3.83 12.22 -12.35
N PHE A 207 5.05 12.10 -11.84
CA PHE A 207 6.18 12.95 -12.20
C PHE A 207 7.21 12.14 -12.99
N GLU A 208 8.19 12.81 -13.58
CA GLU A 208 9.27 12.16 -14.34
C GLU A 208 9.99 11.07 -13.53
N ASN A 209 10.28 11.34 -12.25
CA ASN A 209 11.11 10.46 -11.43
C ASN A 209 10.34 9.73 -10.33
N THR A 210 9.11 10.13 -10.02
CA THR A 210 8.35 9.60 -8.88
C THR A 210 6.84 9.66 -9.09
N VAL A 211 6.12 9.03 -8.18
CA VAL A 211 4.68 9.18 -8.03
C VAL A 211 4.39 9.64 -6.61
N MET A 212 3.36 10.47 -6.45
CA MET A 212 2.81 10.82 -5.14
C MET A 212 1.30 10.73 -5.23
N GLY A 213 0.63 10.55 -4.11
CA GLY A 213 -0.81 10.66 -4.16
C GLY A 213 -1.48 10.74 -2.82
N THR A 214 -2.80 10.78 -2.91
CA THR A 214 -3.68 10.99 -1.78
C THR A 214 -4.95 10.21 -2.01
N ASP A 215 -5.48 9.61 -0.96
CA ASP A 215 -6.74 8.92 -0.97
C ASP A 215 -7.70 9.45 0.09
N ASN A 216 -8.99 9.19 -0.11
CA ASN A 216 -10.03 9.54 0.85
C ASN A 216 -11.19 8.54 0.76
N LEU A 217 -11.91 8.40 1.86
CA LEU A 217 -13.03 7.47 2.00
C LEU A 217 -14.36 8.23 2.15
N GLY A 218 -15.40 7.65 1.57
CA GLY A 218 -16.78 7.99 1.88
C GLY A 218 -17.09 7.72 3.34
N LYS A 219 -17.95 8.56 3.93
CA LYS A 219 -18.45 8.39 5.30
C LYS A 219 -19.93 8.70 5.34
N LEU A 220 -20.67 8.05 6.24
CA LEU A 220 -22.08 8.35 6.46
C LEU A 220 -22.25 9.84 6.77
N GLY A 221 -23.21 10.48 6.08
CA GLY A 221 -23.51 11.91 6.22
C GLY A 221 -22.58 12.86 5.47
N LYS A 222 -21.43 12.39 4.95
CA LYS A 222 -20.51 13.21 4.17
C LYS A 222 -20.89 13.20 2.69
N ARG A 223 -20.86 14.37 2.02
CA ARG A 223 -21.16 14.44 0.60
C ARG A 223 -20.03 13.85 -0.23
N ALA A 224 -20.39 13.18 -1.33
CA ALA A 224 -19.43 12.59 -2.26
C ALA A 224 -18.49 13.65 -2.86
N GLU A 225 -19.03 14.83 -3.19
CA GLU A 225 -18.22 15.95 -3.72
C GLU A 225 -17.16 16.39 -2.72
N ASP A 226 -17.49 16.47 -1.42
CA ASP A 226 -16.54 16.88 -0.38
C ASP A 226 -15.40 15.88 -0.24
N VAL A 227 -15.68 14.57 -0.38
CA VAL A 227 -14.63 13.52 -0.37
C VAL A 227 -13.60 13.76 -1.48
N GLY A 228 -14.07 14.00 -2.71
CA GLY A 228 -13.18 14.27 -3.84
C GLY A 228 -12.45 15.62 -3.73
N LYS A 229 -13.13 16.66 -3.26
CA LYS A 229 -12.57 17.99 -3.03
C LYS A 229 -11.43 17.95 -2.01
N GLU A 230 -11.64 17.27 -0.88
CA GLU A 230 -10.61 17.11 0.15
C GLU A 230 -9.40 16.35 -0.37
N ALA A 231 -9.59 15.25 -1.11
CA ALA A 231 -8.49 14.49 -1.69
C ALA A 231 -7.67 15.35 -2.67
N ALA A 232 -8.35 16.12 -3.52
CA ALA A 232 -7.70 17.06 -4.44
C ALA A 232 -6.94 18.18 -3.72
N LEU A 233 -7.49 18.75 -2.64
CA LEU A 233 -6.81 19.78 -1.86
C LEU A 233 -5.57 19.23 -1.16
N GLU A 234 -5.62 18.01 -0.63
CA GLU A 234 -4.46 17.36 -0.03
C GLU A 234 -3.39 17.09 -1.10
N LEU A 235 -3.76 16.61 -2.29
CA LEU A 235 -2.80 16.43 -3.39
C LEU A 235 -2.09 17.74 -3.76
N LEU A 236 -2.82 18.86 -3.80
CA LEU A 236 -2.20 20.17 -4.03
C LEU A 236 -1.24 20.57 -2.92
N LYS A 237 -1.51 20.20 -1.66
CA LYS A 237 -0.62 20.44 -0.53
C LYS A 237 0.66 19.61 -0.67
N GLU A 238 0.53 18.31 -0.94
CA GLU A 238 1.66 17.42 -1.19
C GLU A 238 2.51 17.92 -2.36
N GLN A 239 1.87 18.30 -3.47
CA GLN A 239 2.54 18.82 -4.66
C GLN A 239 3.32 20.13 -4.39
N LYS A 240 2.77 21.02 -3.57
CA LYS A 240 3.44 22.29 -3.22
C LYS A 240 4.75 22.10 -2.47
N SER A 241 4.94 20.99 -1.77
CA SER A 241 6.15 20.73 -0.95
C SER A 241 7.44 20.66 -1.76
N GLN A 242 7.36 20.47 -3.08
CA GLN A 242 8.52 20.17 -3.94
C GLN A 242 9.24 18.84 -3.62
N ALA A 243 8.71 18.05 -2.69
CA ALA A 243 9.27 16.76 -2.31
C ALA A 243 8.96 15.65 -3.33
N CYS A 244 9.73 14.57 -3.23
CA CYS A 244 9.60 13.39 -4.08
C CYS A 244 8.57 12.37 -3.59
N LEU A 245 8.32 12.33 -2.28
CA LEU A 245 7.37 11.42 -1.66
C LEU A 245 6.37 12.22 -0.83
N ASP A 246 5.12 11.77 -0.85
CA ASP A 246 4.10 12.26 0.08
C ASP A 246 4.39 11.78 1.52
N LYS A 247 3.67 12.37 2.48
CA LYS A 247 3.87 12.12 3.92
C LYS A 247 3.61 10.69 4.36
N HIS A 248 2.80 9.92 3.62
CA HIS A 248 2.47 8.53 3.94
C HIS A 248 3.49 7.58 3.32
N SER A 249 3.83 7.77 2.05
CA SER A 249 4.91 7.04 1.39
C SER A 249 6.25 7.21 2.12
N ALA A 250 6.46 8.36 2.76
CA ALA A 250 7.63 8.66 3.60
C ALA A 250 7.87 7.62 4.70
N ASP A 251 6.85 7.23 5.46
CA ASP A 251 7.02 6.25 6.54
C ASP A 251 7.06 4.80 6.01
N GLN A 252 6.32 4.53 4.93
CA GLN A 252 6.17 3.20 4.36
C GLN A 252 7.45 2.69 3.69
N ILE A 253 8.26 3.58 3.11
CA ILE A 253 9.46 3.19 2.37
C ILE A 253 10.68 2.93 3.27
N LEU A 254 10.66 3.41 4.52
CA LEU A 254 11.82 3.36 5.42
C LEU A 254 12.39 1.96 5.66
N PRO A 255 11.58 0.90 5.91
CA PRO A 255 12.13 -0.44 6.11
C PRO A 255 12.93 -0.92 4.90
N TYR A 256 12.48 -0.55 3.70
CA TYR A 256 13.11 -0.93 2.44
C TYR A 256 14.40 -0.14 2.19
N MET A 257 14.40 1.15 2.52
CA MET A 257 15.61 1.98 2.45
C MET A 257 16.70 1.46 3.39
N ALA A 258 16.33 1.05 4.61
CA ALA A 258 17.25 0.53 5.61
C ALA A 258 17.84 -0.84 5.22
N LEU A 259 17.06 -1.66 4.50
CA LEU A 259 17.48 -2.98 4.03
C LEU A 259 18.17 -2.95 2.65
N ALA A 260 18.19 -1.80 1.96
CA ALA A 260 18.88 -1.66 0.68
C ALA A 260 20.43 -1.65 0.85
N PRO A 261 21.19 -2.19 -0.11
CA PRO A 261 22.64 -2.33 -0.01
C PRO A 261 23.37 -1.00 -0.25
N GLY A 262 23.44 -0.14 0.77
CA GLY A 262 24.19 1.13 0.75
C GLY A 262 23.35 2.33 1.14
N LYS A 263 23.84 3.54 0.82
CA LYS A 263 23.18 4.79 1.21
C LYS A 263 21.99 5.08 0.29
N SER A 264 20.83 5.32 0.90
CA SER A 264 19.61 5.81 0.25
C SER A 264 19.28 7.21 0.78
N GLN A 265 18.66 8.04 -0.06
CA GLN A 265 18.26 9.41 0.28
C GLN A 265 16.97 9.79 -0.44
N VAL A 266 16.00 10.36 0.27
CA VAL A 266 14.74 10.83 -0.31
C VAL A 266 14.35 12.19 0.26
N THR A 267 13.58 12.96 -0.49
CA THR A 267 12.86 14.13 0.04
C THR A 267 11.40 13.77 0.27
N VAL A 268 10.86 14.20 1.42
CA VAL A 268 9.49 13.91 1.85
C VAL A 268 8.77 15.22 2.16
N SER A 269 7.47 15.27 1.90
CA SER A 269 6.67 16.48 2.13
C SER A 269 6.53 16.83 3.62
N GLU A 270 6.49 15.82 4.48
CA GLU A 270 6.34 15.96 5.93
C GLU A 270 6.96 14.75 6.65
N ILE A 271 7.65 14.99 7.77
CA ILE A 271 8.12 13.94 8.68
C ILE A 271 7.08 13.75 9.79
N THR A 272 6.19 12.78 9.61
CA THR A 272 5.11 12.46 10.56
C THR A 272 5.62 11.76 11.82
N ASN A 273 4.78 11.61 12.84
CA ASN A 273 5.10 10.79 14.00
C ASN A 273 5.26 9.31 13.63
N HIS A 274 4.48 8.80 12.67
CA HIS A 274 4.66 7.43 12.16
C HIS A 274 6.04 7.24 11.52
N CYS A 275 6.49 8.22 10.72
CA CYS A 275 7.83 8.23 10.14
C CYS A 275 8.92 8.18 11.22
N LYS A 276 8.82 9.04 12.26
CA LYS A 276 9.77 9.03 13.39
C LYS A 276 9.78 7.71 14.16
N THR A 277 8.61 7.13 14.41
CA THR A 277 8.50 5.83 15.09
C THR A 277 9.11 4.72 14.24
N ASN A 278 8.88 4.70 12.92
CA ASN A 278 9.51 3.71 12.03
C ASN A 278 11.02 3.83 12.04
N ILE A 279 11.58 5.05 11.98
CA ILE A 279 13.03 5.27 12.13
C ILE A 279 13.52 4.68 13.46
N TRP A 280 12.86 5.04 14.57
CA TRP A 280 13.25 4.54 15.89
C TRP A 280 13.20 3.01 15.98
N VAL A 281 12.17 2.36 15.43
CA VAL A 281 12.08 0.89 15.41
C VAL A 281 13.20 0.28 14.58
N ILE A 282 13.47 0.82 13.39
CA ILE A 282 14.54 0.36 12.51
C ILE A 282 15.90 0.40 13.23
N GLU A 283 16.21 1.49 13.92
CA GLU A 283 17.44 1.66 14.72
C GLU A 283 17.55 0.71 15.93
N LYS A 284 16.47 0.01 16.31
CA LYS A 284 16.53 -1.06 17.31
C LYS A 284 16.96 -2.40 16.74
N PHE A 285 16.82 -2.61 15.43
CA PHE A 285 17.09 -3.88 14.76
C PHE A 285 18.34 -3.85 13.87
N LEU A 286 18.70 -2.68 13.32
CA LEU A 286 19.84 -2.46 12.42
C LEU A 286 20.78 -1.40 12.98
#